data_AF-A0A949AC66-F1
#
_entry.id   AF-A0A949AC66-F1
#
_cell.length_a   1.000
_cell.length_b   1.000
_cell.length_c   1.000
_cell.angle_alpha   90.00
_cell.angle_beta   90.00
_cell.angle_gamma   90.00
#
_symmetry.space_group_name_H-M   'P 1'
#
loop_
_entity.id
_entity.type
_entity.pdbx_description
1 polymer ?
#
loop_
_entity_poly.entity_id
_entity_poly.type
_entity_poly.pdbx_seq_one_letter_code
_entity_poly.pdbx_strand_id
1 'polypeptide(L)'
;MMHHLHKRFSDPQVKELFEKYLLGQIEHVYVEQILGVKRRQFFILLKRFKHDPGSFSILPPPKSLSRKISPLIESNILNELTIEKDMIINVDIPIKSYNYSYIRDILQNQYQQKVSLPTIIDRAKKNGFYL
;
A
#
# COMPACT_ATOMS: atom_id res chain seq x y z
N MET A 1 17.35 11.93 -1.57
CA MET A 1 17.01 11.52 -2.95
C MET A 1 17.71 10.20 -3.25
N MET A 2 16.93 9.15 -3.51
CA MET A 2 17.38 7.80 -3.87
C MET A 2 17.26 7.58 -5.39
N HIS A 3 17.66 8.57 -6.19
CA HIS A 3 17.19 8.64 -7.59
C HIS A 3 17.92 7.70 -8.58
N HIS A 4 19.00 7.02 -8.20
CA HIS A 4 19.87 6.34 -9.19
C HIS A 4 20.39 4.95 -8.80
N LEU A 5 20.28 4.51 -7.53
CA LEU A 5 20.85 3.23 -7.08
C LEU A 5 20.15 2.03 -7.75
N HIS A 6 18.80 2.01 -7.72
CA HIS A 6 17.99 0.95 -8.36
C HIS A 6 18.06 0.95 -9.88
N LYS A 7 18.51 2.04 -10.50
CA LYS A 7 18.67 2.12 -11.96
C LYS A 7 19.99 1.51 -12.44
N ARG A 8 20.96 1.33 -11.53
CA ARG A 8 22.33 0.91 -11.87
C ARG A 8 22.71 -0.45 -11.28
N PHE A 9 22.10 -0.84 -10.15
CA PHE A 9 22.45 -2.06 -9.43
C PHE A 9 21.20 -2.89 -9.13
N SER A 10 21.33 -4.20 -9.33
CA SER A 10 20.30 -5.18 -8.96
C SER A 10 20.45 -5.57 -7.49
N ASP A 11 19.34 -5.92 -6.83
CA ASP A 11 19.33 -6.43 -5.45
C ASP A 11 20.41 -7.49 -5.16
N PRO A 12 20.58 -8.56 -5.97
CA PRO A 12 21.63 -9.56 -5.75
C PRO A 12 23.07 -9.01 -5.82
N GLN A 13 23.35 -8.05 -6.71
CA GLN A 13 24.69 -7.46 -6.83
C GLN A 13 25.07 -6.68 -5.56
N VAL A 14 24.09 -6.01 -4.95
CA VAL A 14 24.31 -5.28 -3.70
C VAL A 14 24.47 -6.24 -2.52
N LYS A 15 23.74 -7.37 -2.51
CA LYS A 15 23.92 -8.42 -1.49
C LYS A 15 25.33 -8.98 -1.52
N GLU A 16 25.83 -9.34 -2.71
CA GLU A 16 27.19 -9.89 -2.86
C GLU A 16 28.27 -8.92 -2.34
N LEU A 17 28.14 -7.62 -2.62
CA LEU A 17 29.05 -6.60 -2.09
C LEU A 17 28.99 -6.49 -0.57
N PHE A 18 27.80 -6.57 0.03
CA PHE A 18 27.67 -6.57 1.49
C PHE A 18 28.19 -7.84 2.13
N GLU A 19 28.03 -9.01 1.51
CA GLU A 19 28.61 -10.27 1.98
C GLU A 19 30.14 -10.21 1.99
N LYS A 20 30.76 -9.75 0.89
CA LYS A 20 32.22 -9.55 0.82
C LYS A 20 32.72 -8.57 1.88
N TYR A 21 31.96 -7.51 2.15
CA TYR A 21 32.26 -6.58 3.24
C TYR A 21 32.17 -7.23 4.63
N LEU A 22 31.14 -8.05 4.87
CA LEU A 22 30.98 -8.78 6.15
C LEU A 22 32.07 -9.84 6.36
N LEU A 23 32.57 -10.44 5.27
CA LEU A 23 33.71 -11.36 5.29
C LEU A 23 35.06 -10.63 5.45
N GLY A 24 35.07 -9.29 5.49
CA GLY A 24 36.28 -8.49 5.63
C GLY A 24 37.18 -8.45 4.39
N GLN A 25 36.67 -8.87 3.23
CA GLN A 25 37.44 -8.94 1.98
C GLN A 25 37.59 -7.57 1.30
N ILE A 26 36.65 -6.66 1.55
CA ILE A 26 36.63 -5.31 0.97
C ILE A 26 36.27 -4.28 2.03
N GLU A 27 36.88 -3.10 1.95
CA GLU A 27 36.53 -2.00 2.84
C GLU A 27 35.26 -1.27 2.38
N HIS A 28 34.56 -0.66 3.34
CA HIS A 28 33.37 0.16 3.08
C HIS A 28 33.61 1.27 2.04
N VAL A 29 34.82 1.85 1.96
CA VAL A 29 35.18 2.91 1.01
C VAL A 29 35.01 2.44 -0.44
N TYR A 30 35.45 1.22 -0.75
CA TYR A 30 35.30 0.64 -2.08
C TYR A 30 33.83 0.41 -2.43
N VAL A 31 33.06 -0.12 -1.49
CA VAL A 31 31.63 -0.38 -1.70
C VAL A 31 30.84 0.92 -1.87
N GLU A 32 31.20 1.97 -1.11
CA GLU A 32 30.61 3.30 -1.24
C GLU A 32 30.86 3.91 -2.62
N GLN A 33 32.09 3.77 -3.15
CA GLN A 33 32.46 4.25 -4.48
C GLN A 33 31.73 3.47 -5.59
N ILE A 34 31.69 2.13 -5.49
CA ILE A 34 31.01 1.28 -6.47
C ILE A 34 29.51 1.61 -6.51
N LEU A 35 28.86 1.64 -5.35
CA LEU A 35 27.42 1.92 -5.25
C LEU A 35 27.07 3.40 -5.45
N GLY A 36 28.06 4.31 -5.42
CA GLY A 36 27.85 5.75 -5.50
C GLY A 36 27.02 6.31 -4.34
N VAL A 37 27.16 5.72 -3.15
CA VAL A 37 26.39 6.10 -1.95
C VAL A 37 27.22 6.86 -0.95
N LYS A 38 26.56 7.73 -0.18
CA LYS A 38 27.21 8.38 0.98
C LYS A 38 27.36 7.36 2.13
N ARG A 39 28.41 7.48 2.92
CA ARG A 39 28.66 6.68 4.14
C ARG A 39 27.43 6.44 5.02
N ARG A 40 26.65 7.49 5.32
CA ARG A 40 25.40 7.35 6.10
C ARG A 40 24.41 6.38 5.45
N GLN A 41 24.26 6.42 4.13
CA GLN A 41 23.35 5.55 3.39
C GLN A 41 23.89 4.11 3.33
N PHE A 42 25.19 3.93 3.16
CA PHE A 42 25.85 2.62 3.22
C PHE A 42 25.49 1.90 4.53
N PHE A 43 25.70 2.54 5.68
CA PHE A 43 25.38 1.91 6.97
C PHE A 43 23.88 1.67 7.19
N ILE A 44 23.00 2.51 6.64
CA ILE A 44 21.54 2.27 6.67
C ILE A 44 21.18 1.03 5.85
N LEU A 45 21.75 0.88 4.65
CA LEU A 45 21.53 -0.28 3.80
C LEU A 45 22.11 -1.54 4.43
N LEU A 46 23.33 -1.47 4.96
CA LEU A 46 23.97 -2.58 5.68
C LEU A 46 23.13 -3.02 6.89
N LYS A 47 22.57 -2.08 7.66
CA LYS A 47 21.69 -2.40 8.78
C LYS A 47 20.43 -3.15 8.33
N ARG A 48 19.83 -2.75 7.19
CA ARG A 48 18.67 -3.47 6.61
C ARG A 48 19.06 -4.87 6.14
N PHE A 49 20.20 -4.99 5.47
CA PHE A 49 20.74 -6.28 5.03
C PHE A 49 21.00 -7.22 6.20
N LYS A 50 21.58 -6.73 7.30
CA LYS A 50 21.80 -7.52 8.53
C LYS A 50 20.51 -7.98 9.21
N HIS A 51 19.44 -7.20 9.12
CA HIS A 51 18.16 -7.53 9.76
C HIS A 51 17.43 -8.66 9.02
N ASP A 52 17.43 -8.62 7.69
CA ASP A 52 16.83 -9.66 6.87
C ASP A 52 17.57 -9.79 5.52
N PRO A 53 18.59 -10.66 5.44
CA PRO A 53 19.35 -10.87 4.21
C PRO A 53 18.51 -11.47 3.08
N GLY A 54 17.51 -12.29 3.45
CA GLY A 54 16.63 -13.00 2.52
C GLY A 54 15.71 -12.04 1.77
N SER A 55 15.00 -11.19 2.51
CA SER A 55 14.05 -10.22 1.93
C SER A 55 14.67 -8.86 1.56
N PHE A 56 15.99 -8.70 1.71
CA PHE A 56 16.66 -7.45 1.36
C PHE A 56 16.37 -7.05 -0.08
N SER A 57 15.79 -5.87 -0.23
CA SER A 57 15.66 -5.15 -1.49
C SER A 57 16.25 -3.76 -1.32
N ILE A 58 16.92 -3.27 -2.36
CA ILE A 58 17.45 -1.92 -2.35
C ILE A 58 16.26 -0.95 -2.33
N LEU A 59 15.17 -1.29 -3.05
CA LEU A 59 13.97 -0.46 -3.14
C LEU A 59 13.42 -0.18 -1.73
N PRO A 60 13.00 1.06 -1.43
CA PRO A 60 12.28 1.30 -0.20
C PRO A 60 11.09 0.34 -0.14
N PRO A 61 10.77 -0.22 1.05
CA PRO A 61 9.58 -1.03 1.17
C PRO A 61 8.40 -0.23 0.62
N PRO A 62 7.44 -0.88 -0.07
CA PRO A 62 6.26 -0.19 -0.56
C PRO A 62 5.72 0.64 0.61
N LYS A 63 5.41 1.92 0.37
CA LYS A 63 4.73 2.73 1.39
C LYS A 63 3.56 1.87 1.84
N SER A 64 3.56 1.47 3.11
CA SER A 64 2.40 0.78 3.67
C SER A 64 1.23 1.67 3.31
N LEU A 65 0.19 1.08 2.70
CA LEU A 65 -1.01 1.81 2.34
C LEU A 65 -1.60 2.31 3.68
N SER A 66 -1.15 3.48 4.15
CA SER A 66 -1.40 3.98 5.50
C SER A 66 -2.85 4.39 5.71
N ARG A 67 -3.69 4.15 4.70
CA ARG A 67 -5.13 4.38 4.68
C ARG A 67 -5.88 3.14 4.18
N LYS A 68 -5.43 1.94 4.56
CA LYS A 68 -6.30 0.77 4.40
C LYS A 68 -7.44 0.90 5.39
N ILE A 69 -8.64 0.96 4.85
CA ILE A 69 -9.88 0.80 5.60
C ILE A 69 -9.88 -0.63 6.12
N SER A 70 -10.44 -0.84 7.31
CA SER A 70 -10.57 -2.19 7.87
C SER A 70 -11.34 -3.08 6.88
N PRO A 71 -10.92 -4.33 6.66
CA PRO A 71 -11.64 -5.26 5.78
C PRO A 71 -13.11 -5.42 6.18
N LEU A 72 -13.42 -5.30 7.48
CA LEU A 72 -14.79 -5.30 8.00
C LEU A 72 -15.61 -4.10 7.53
N ILE A 73 -15.01 -2.90 7.48
CA ILE A 73 -15.71 -1.72 6.97
C ILE A 73 -15.93 -1.88 5.46
N GLU A 74 -14.97 -2.45 4.74
CA GLU A 74 -15.09 -2.70 3.30
C GLU A 74 -16.21 -3.69 2.98
N SER A 75 -16.34 -4.79 3.74
CA SER A 75 -17.47 -5.71 3.56
C SER A 75 -18.82 -5.06 3.84
N ASN A 76 -18.91 -4.23 4.90
CA ASN A 76 -20.17 -3.56 5.24
C ASN A 76 -20.57 -2.55 4.16
N ILE A 77 -19.62 -1.76 3.63
CA ILE A 77 -19.89 -0.85 2.51
C ILE A 77 -20.45 -1.62 1.30
N LEU A 78 -19.85 -2.77 0.96
CA LEU A 78 -20.28 -3.55 -0.20
C LEU A 78 -21.67 -4.17 0.01
N ASN A 79 -21.97 -4.68 1.20
CA ASN A 79 -23.28 -5.24 1.53
C ASN A 79 -24.39 -4.19 1.39
N GLU A 80 -24.18 -2.99 1.94
CA GLU A 80 -25.18 -1.91 1.82
C GLU A 80 -25.35 -1.44 0.37
N LEU A 81 -24.26 -1.37 -0.41
CA LEU A 81 -24.33 -1.04 -1.85
C LEU A 81 -25.09 -2.10 -2.65
N THR A 82 -24.98 -3.39 -2.30
CA THR A 82 -25.76 -4.45 -2.95
C THR A 82 -27.25 -4.35 -2.64
N ILE A 83 -27.60 -4.09 -1.38
CA ILE A 83 -29.00 -3.92 -0.97
C ILE A 83 -29.62 -2.73 -1.71
N GLU A 84 -28.89 -1.62 -1.80
CA GLU A 84 -29.37 -0.44 -2.51
C GLU A 84 -29.50 -0.69 -4.03
N LYS A 85 -28.59 -1.48 -4.62
CA LYS A 85 -28.71 -1.92 -6.01
C LYS A 85 -29.98 -2.74 -6.24
N ASP A 86 -30.30 -3.67 -5.34
CA ASP A 86 -31.50 -4.50 -5.45
C ASP A 86 -32.78 -3.65 -5.34
N MET A 87 -32.77 -2.60 -4.51
CA MET A 87 -33.87 -1.63 -4.43
C MET A 87 -34.03 -0.82 -5.72
N ILE A 88 -32.95 -0.44 -6.39
CA ILE A 88 -32.99 0.31 -7.65
C ILE A 88 -33.48 -0.57 -8.82
N ILE A 89 -33.15 -1.87 -8.81
CA ILE A 89 -33.63 -2.82 -9.81
C ILE A 89 -35.12 -3.13 -9.62
N ASN A 90 -35.62 -3.04 -8.38
CA ASN A 90 -37.01 -3.33 -8.07
C ASN A 90 -37.95 -2.27 -8.69
N VAL A 91 -38.78 -2.71 -9.65
CA VAL A 91 -39.73 -1.88 -10.39
C VAL A 91 -40.80 -1.25 -9.49
N ASP A 92 -41.10 -1.87 -8.34
CA ASP A 92 -42.09 -1.37 -7.38
C ASP A 92 -41.57 -0.20 -6.53
N ILE A 93 -40.26 0.03 -6.53
CA ILE A 93 -39.60 1.08 -5.75
C ILE A 93 -39.18 2.20 -6.71
N PRO A 94 -39.67 3.45 -6.55
CA PRO A 94 -39.37 4.54 -7.47
C PRO A 94 -37.97 5.16 -7.23
N ILE A 95 -36.96 4.35 -6.93
CA ILE A 95 -35.57 4.78 -6.71
C ILE A 95 -34.77 4.48 -7.98
N LYS A 96 -34.16 5.52 -8.56
CA LYS A 96 -33.41 5.42 -9.84
C LYS A 96 -31.91 5.65 -9.69
N SER A 97 -31.43 5.95 -8.48
CA SER A 97 -30.04 6.30 -8.22
C SER A 97 -29.60 5.82 -6.84
N TYR A 98 -28.31 5.54 -6.70
CA TYR A 98 -27.68 5.24 -5.41
C TYR A 98 -27.68 6.45 -4.48
N ASN A 99 -28.02 6.24 -3.21
CA ASN A 99 -27.95 7.24 -2.16
C ASN A 99 -26.78 6.93 -1.21
N TYR A 100 -25.57 7.30 -1.63
CA TYR A 100 -24.37 7.09 -0.83
C TYR A 100 -24.38 7.82 0.52
N SER A 101 -25.18 8.89 0.67
CA SER A 101 -25.36 9.57 1.96
C SER A 101 -26.16 8.70 2.92
N TYR A 102 -27.19 8.01 2.44
CA TYR A 102 -27.97 7.07 3.22
C TYR A 102 -27.12 5.88 3.68
N ILE A 103 -26.32 5.29 2.79
CA ILE A 103 -25.37 4.23 3.16
C ILE A 103 -24.39 4.71 4.24
N ARG A 104 -23.88 5.93 4.13
CA ARG A 104 -22.99 6.51 5.15
C ARG A 104 -23.68 6.57 6.52
N ASP A 105 -24.94 6.98 6.54
CA ASP A 105 -25.69 7.13 7.78
C ASP A 105 -26.03 5.74 8.38
N ILE A 106 -26.30 4.72 7.57
CA ILE A 106 -26.40 3.32 8.01
C ILE A 106 -25.09 2.84 8.63
N LEU A 107 -23.96 3.03 7.95
CA LEU A 107 -22.63 2.64 8.44
C LEU A 107 -22.32 3.29 9.79
N GLN A 108 -22.72 4.56 9.97
CA GLN A 108 -22.54 5.27 11.22
C GLN A 108 -23.48 4.78 12.32
N ASN A 109 -24.75 4.54 12.00
CA ASN A 109 -25.78 4.28 13.02
C ASN A 109 -25.86 2.80 13.42
N GLN A 110 -25.77 1.87 12.46
CA GLN A 110 -25.88 0.43 12.71
C GLN A 110 -24.52 -0.20 13.05
N TYR A 111 -23.48 0.16 12.30
CA TYR A 111 -22.17 -0.48 12.44
C TYR A 111 -21.20 0.35 13.29
N GLN A 112 -21.58 1.56 13.72
CA GLN A 112 -20.72 2.51 14.45
C GLN A 112 -19.42 2.84 13.70
N GLN A 113 -19.45 2.74 12.36
CA GLN A 113 -18.31 2.93 11.48
C GLN A 113 -18.39 4.30 10.81
N LYS A 114 -17.50 5.21 11.23
CA LYS A 114 -17.39 6.53 10.59
C LYS A 114 -16.56 6.43 9.31
N VAL A 115 -17.23 6.49 8.17
CA VAL A 115 -16.63 6.47 6.84
C VAL A 115 -16.94 7.77 6.12
N SER A 116 -15.95 8.33 5.43
CA SER A 116 -16.17 9.54 4.63
C SER A 116 -16.95 9.22 3.35
N LEU A 117 -17.81 10.13 2.91
CA LEU A 117 -18.58 9.93 1.67
C LEU A 117 -17.69 9.66 0.44
N PRO A 118 -16.56 10.36 0.22
CA PRO A 118 -15.64 10.06 -0.89
C PRO A 118 -15.13 8.62 -0.87
N THR A 119 -14.97 8.03 0.31
CA THR A 119 -14.54 6.65 0.46
C THR A 119 -15.59 5.65 -0.04
N ILE A 120 -16.86 5.88 0.29
CA ILE A 120 -17.97 5.03 -0.16
C ILE A 120 -18.09 5.13 -1.68
N ILE A 121 -18.01 6.35 -2.24
CA ILE A 121 -18.06 6.59 -3.69
C ILE A 121 -16.88 5.92 -4.41
N ASP A 122 -15.65 6.03 -3.87
CA ASP A 122 -14.47 5.35 -4.44
C ASP A 122 -14.67 3.83 -4.50
N ARG A 123 -15.24 3.24 -3.45
CA ARG A 123 -15.55 1.80 -3.39
C ARG A 123 -16.68 1.39 -4.32
N ALA A 124 -17.73 2.20 -4.41
CA ALA A 124 -18.83 1.99 -5.34
C ALA A 124 -18.34 1.97 -6.80
N LYS A 125 -17.52 2.95 -7.19
CA LYS A 125 -16.92 3.03 -8.53
C LYS A 125 -16.04 1.83 -8.85
N LYS A 126 -15.18 1.41 -7.92
CA LYS A 126 -14.29 0.26 -8.10
C LYS A 126 -15.03 -1.07 -8.30
N ASN A 127 -16.24 -1.19 -7.75
CA ASN A 127 -17.03 -2.42 -7.78
C ASN A 127 -18.25 -2.31 -8.72
N GLY A 128 -18.38 -1.24 -9.50
CA GLY A 128 -19.46 -1.09 -10.48
C GLY A 128 -20.83 -0.70 -9.91
N PHE A 129 -20.90 -0.19 -8.68
CA PHE A 129 -22.13 0.31 -8.06
C PHE A 129 -22.36 1.79 -8.37
N TYR A 130 -22.45 2.12 -9.65
CA TYR A 130 -22.80 3.45 -10.14
C TYR A 130 -23.72 3.32 -11.35
N LEU A 131 -24.61 4.29 -11.51
CA LEU A 131 -25.51 4.44 -12.65
C LEU A 131 -25.18 5.73 -13.39
#